data_AF-A0AAV5UKK8-F1
#
_entry.id   AF-A0AAV5UKK8-F1
#
_cell.length_a   1.000
_cell.length_b   1.000
_cell.length_c   1.000
_cell.angle_alpha   90.00
_cell.angle_beta   90.00
_cell.angle_gamma   90.00
#
_symmetry.space_group_name_H-M   'P 1'
#
loop_
_entity.id
_entity.type
_entity.pdbx_description
1 polymer ?
#
loop_
_entity_poly.entity_id
_entity_poly.type
_entity_poly.pdbx_seq_one_letter_code
_entity_poly.pdbx_strand_id
1 'polypeptide(L)'
;YKSLRFRLSNIHSTAGDSYIVQRTMLSSALFLLSLIAASACTGDALSKRALDKIEKEMSREVEEEFAGKEHQDELALLKKAFAAAHTGNETYINIPTELDINANNTEMFEGDIDLTPEQWKVALDYDPANPARRRQGLSSMTSMWQPSGAPVIPYTFEPGFPAQYQQVVRNAIAFWEQRTCAKFRVAAPSDTSAIVFNHNANGCSSAVGRRNQRQQLNLQIPGCMTVTIIAHELSHAFGTLHVQSRTDRDQFVQIDTANIQKGMEHNFKMEPNGYSTYGIPYEFGSMQHYFPHAFAVDQSRPTIYARNQKFQGSMDGPRATFWDTVLINKMYKCTDKCPRQMVCQNNGVTDGANCNKCFCPRGWTGTNCEKRPADAQIMNAAATASSVKIEMTSAAPAGKRIEATVKSFGPYRFSMCRSVGLEIIPTTDTRTSGLRFCAQPNPSTSIVSDGNTMLLWLYRDANYPVSAEVSFRA
;
A
#
# COMPACT_ATOMS: atom_id res chain seq x y z
N TYR A 1 33.30 16.01 11.28
CA TYR A 1 34.13 16.75 10.32
C TYR A 1 35.56 16.21 10.17
N LYS A 2 36.45 16.24 11.19
CA LYS A 2 37.84 15.75 11.06
C LYS A 2 37.98 14.24 10.75
N SER A 3 37.12 13.40 11.32
CA SER A 3 37.04 11.96 11.00
C SER A 3 36.54 11.68 9.56
N LEU A 4 35.72 12.59 9.01
CA LEU A 4 35.21 12.53 7.65
C LEU A 4 36.27 12.97 6.63
N ARG A 5 37.04 14.02 6.96
CA ARG A 5 38.17 14.52 6.16
C ARG A 5 39.25 13.44 5.94
N PHE A 6 39.50 12.59 6.95
CA PHE A 6 40.47 11.48 6.87
C PHE A 6 39.97 10.30 6.02
N ARG A 7 38.65 10.04 5.99
CA ARG A 7 38.06 9.03 5.10
C ARG A 7 38.00 9.51 3.66
N LEU A 8 37.75 10.80 3.43
CA LEU A 8 37.69 11.40 2.09
C LEU A 8 39.06 11.49 1.40
N SER A 9 40.14 11.74 2.15
CA SER A 9 41.51 11.76 1.58
C SER A 9 42.00 10.37 1.14
N ASN A 10 41.55 9.30 1.80
CA ASN A 10 41.93 7.92 1.45
C ASN A 10 41.13 7.35 0.25
N ILE A 11 39.98 7.95 -0.07
CA ILE A 11 39.19 7.60 -1.27
C ILE A 11 39.85 8.17 -2.53
N HIS A 12 40.59 9.27 -2.43
CA HIS A 12 41.31 9.89 -3.56
C HIS A 12 42.53 9.09 -4.05
N SER A 13 43.11 8.18 -3.25
CA SER A 13 44.35 7.49 -3.66
C SER A 13 44.13 6.14 -4.37
N THR A 14 42.90 5.63 -4.47
CA THR A 14 42.65 4.23 -4.89
C THR A 14 41.61 3.99 -6.00
N ALA A 15 41.02 5.01 -6.62
CA ALA A 15 40.05 4.78 -7.70
C ALA A 15 40.21 5.74 -8.89
N GLY A 16 40.56 5.17 -10.05
CA GLY A 16 40.64 5.85 -11.35
C GLY A 16 39.31 5.90 -12.12
N ASP A 17 38.17 6.00 -11.43
CA ASP A 17 36.84 6.08 -12.08
C ASP A 17 36.06 7.33 -11.61
N SER A 18 36.16 8.39 -12.41
CA SER A 18 35.61 9.73 -12.15
C SER A 18 34.08 9.79 -11.97
N TYR A 19 33.32 8.94 -12.68
CA TYR A 19 31.86 9.02 -12.74
C TYR A 19 31.15 8.51 -11.47
N ILE A 20 31.69 7.45 -10.85
CA ILE A 20 31.15 6.88 -9.61
C ILE A 20 31.50 7.79 -8.44
N VAL A 21 32.70 8.37 -8.43
CA VAL A 21 33.12 9.33 -7.40
C VAL A 21 32.22 10.57 -7.44
N GLN A 22 31.89 11.10 -8.63
CA GLN A 22 30.98 12.25 -8.78
C GLN A 22 29.53 11.95 -8.33
N ARG A 23 28.96 10.78 -8.67
CA ARG A 23 27.62 10.39 -8.18
C ARG A 23 27.58 10.14 -6.68
N THR A 24 28.66 9.60 -6.13
CA THR A 24 28.80 9.35 -4.69
C THR A 24 28.97 10.67 -3.94
N MET A 25 29.67 11.65 -4.51
CA MET A 25 29.77 13.01 -3.98
C MET A 25 28.44 13.75 -4.05
N LEU A 26 27.68 13.65 -5.16
CA LEU A 26 26.34 14.25 -5.30
C LEU A 26 25.36 13.66 -4.28
N SER A 27 25.37 12.34 -4.11
CA SER A 27 24.55 11.65 -3.12
C SER A 27 24.98 11.99 -1.69
N SER A 28 26.28 12.14 -1.43
CA SER A 28 26.81 12.53 -0.12
C SER A 28 26.52 14.00 0.21
N ALA A 29 26.55 14.89 -0.78
CA ALA A 29 26.21 16.30 -0.64
C ALA A 29 24.70 16.50 -0.39
N LEU A 30 23.84 15.77 -1.14
CA LEU A 30 22.40 15.71 -0.90
C LEU A 30 22.07 15.10 0.48
N PHE A 31 22.85 14.11 0.92
CA PHE A 31 22.70 13.50 2.25
C PHE A 31 23.19 14.42 3.38
N LEU A 32 24.22 15.23 3.13
CA LEU A 32 24.67 16.27 4.08
C LEU A 32 23.70 17.45 4.13
N LEU A 33 23.11 17.85 3.00
CA LEU A 33 22.01 18.84 2.95
C LEU A 33 20.79 18.36 3.73
N SER A 34 20.42 17.10 3.61
CA SER A 34 19.31 16.51 4.37
C SER A 34 19.64 16.37 5.87
N LEU A 35 20.90 16.10 6.23
CA LEU A 35 21.36 16.08 7.63
C LEU A 35 21.43 17.48 8.25
N ILE A 36 21.81 18.51 7.49
CA ILE A 36 21.81 19.90 7.95
C ILE A 36 20.37 20.40 8.12
N ALA A 37 19.47 20.09 7.17
CA ALA A 37 18.04 20.33 7.31
C ALA A 37 17.42 19.59 8.51
N ALA A 38 17.91 18.38 8.82
CA ALA A 38 17.50 17.64 10.02
C ALA A 38 18.05 18.27 11.31
N SER A 39 19.28 18.83 11.29
CA SER A 39 19.86 19.52 12.45
C SER A 39 19.22 20.88 12.74
N ALA A 40 18.63 21.55 11.74
CA ALA A 40 17.80 22.74 11.95
C ALA A 40 16.46 22.43 12.64
N CYS A 41 16.04 21.16 12.66
CA CYS A 41 14.85 20.66 13.34
C CYS A 41 15.12 20.12 14.76
N THR A 42 16.38 19.91 15.13
CA THR A 42 16.79 19.58 16.50
C THR A 42 17.39 20.83 17.13
N GLY A 43 16.66 21.48 18.03
CA GLY A 43 16.95 22.82 18.57
C GLY A 43 18.24 23.03 19.37
N ASP A 44 19.39 22.54 18.91
CA ASP A 44 20.69 23.04 19.36
C ASP A 44 21.05 24.31 18.57
N ALA A 45 21.38 25.35 19.34
CA ALA A 45 21.49 26.73 18.87
C ALA A 45 22.65 26.95 17.88
N LEU A 46 22.42 26.70 16.59
CA LEU A 46 23.17 27.33 15.51
C LEU A 46 22.34 28.48 14.95
N SER A 47 22.85 29.71 15.07
CA SER A 47 22.09 30.90 14.68
C SER A 47 21.69 30.84 13.20
N LYS A 48 20.46 31.27 12.90
CA LYS A 48 19.88 31.32 11.54
C LYS A 48 20.83 31.94 10.50
N ARG A 49 21.64 32.93 10.90
CA ARG A 49 22.69 33.54 10.05
C ARG A 49 23.83 32.61 9.65
N ALA A 50 24.18 31.62 10.48
CA ALA A 50 25.24 30.65 10.18
C ALA A 50 24.74 29.58 9.20
N LEU A 51 23.48 29.16 9.33
CA LEU A 51 22.81 28.25 8.40
C LEU A 51 22.59 28.93 7.03
N ASP A 52 22.09 30.17 7.01
CA ASP A 52 21.91 30.94 5.78
C ASP A 52 23.25 31.18 5.06
N LYS A 53 24.35 31.32 5.79
CA LYS A 53 25.69 31.51 5.20
C LYS A 53 26.26 30.21 4.62
N ILE A 54 26.07 29.08 5.31
CA ILE A 54 26.49 27.75 4.85
C ILE A 54 25.66 27.31 3.64
N GLU A 55 24.36 27.55 3.63
CA GLU A 55 23.47 27.26 2.50
C GLU A 55 23.85 28.07 1.26
N LYS A 56 24.23 29.34 1.46
CA LYS A 56 24.63 30.24 0.38
C LYS A 56 26.05 29.95 -0.15
N GLU A 57 26.98 29.51 0.68
CA GLU A 57 28.32 29.06 0.25
C GLU A 57 28.28 27.68 -0.44
N MET A 58 27.45 26.73 0.03
CA MET A 58 27.25 25.43 -0.63
C MET A 58 26.46 25.51 -1.94
N SER A 59 25.42 26.35 -2.01
CA SER A 59 24.66 26.55 -3.26
C SER A 59 25.55 27.17 -4.35
N ARG A 60 26.48 28.05 -3.96
CA ARG A 60 27.46 28.66 -4.89
C ARG A 60 28.48 27.66 -5.41
N GLU A 61 28.98 26.74 -4.58
CA GLU A 61 29.95 25.70 -5.01
C GLU A 61 29.29 24.66 -5.93
N VAL A 62 28.03 24.30 -5.70
CA VAL A 62 27.25 23.42 -6.59
C VAL A 62 26.90 24.12 -7.90
N GLU A 63 26.56 25.40 -7.87
CA GLU A 63 26.30 26.19 -9.10
C GLU A 63 27.58 26.41 -9.93
N GLU A 64 28.74 26.57 -9.30
CA GLU A 64 30.04 26.70 -9.98
C GLU A 64 30.53 25.36 -10.58
N GLU A 65 30.22 24.21 -9.97
CA GLU A 65 30.65 22.87 -10.42
C GLU A 65 29.72 22.28 -11.52
N PHE A 66 28.47 22.74 -11.63
CA PHE A 66 27.49 22.32 -12.64
C PHE A 66 27.14 23.41 -13.69
N ALA A 67 28.01 24.42 -13.85
CA ALA A 67 27.84 25.52 -14.82
C ALA A 67 27.99 25.11 -16.31
N GLY A 68 28.23 23.82 -16.60
CA GLY A 68 28.34 23.29 -17.96
C GLY A 68 27.02 23.36 -18.71
N LYS A 69 27.03 23.97 -19.90
CA LYS A 69 25.86 24.21 -20.77
C LYS A 69 25.06 22.95 -21.16
N GLU A 70 25.60 21.74 -21.01
CA GLU A 70 24.96 20.50 -21.50
C GLU A 70 23.81 19.97 -20.63
N HIS A 71 23.64 20.39 -19.38
CA HIS A 71 22.59 19.85 -18.49
C HIS A 71 21.63 20.91 -17.92
N GLN A 72 21.81 22.18 -18.30
CA GLN A 72 20.91 23.27 -17.93
C GLN A 72 19.53 23.07 -18.56
N ASP A 73 19.47 22.58 -19.81
CA ASP A 73 18.22 22.36 -20.52
C ASP A 73 17.46 21.13 -19.99
N GLU A 74 18.13 20.02 -19.64
CA GLU A 74 17.47 18.85 -19.03
C GLU A 74 16.97 19.14 -17.61
N LEU A 75 17.75 19.86 -16.80
CA LEU A 75 17.33 20.27 -15.46
C LEU A 75 16.19 21.29 -15.54
N ALA A 76 16.23 22.20 -16.51
CA ALA A 76 15.13 23.13 -16.78
C ALA A 76 13.90 22.41 -17.34
N LEU A 77 14.05 21.41 -18.20
CA LEU A 77 12.95 20.61 -18.76
C LEU A 77 12.30 19.74 -17.69
N LEU A 78 13.09 19.14 -16.79
CA LEU A 78 12.59 18.39 -15.64
C LEU A 78 11.89 19.30 -14.64
N LYS A 79 12.50 20.45 -14.27
CA LYS A 79 11.84 21.44 -13.40
C LYS A 79 10.60 22.04 -14.05
N LYS A 80 10.61 22.27 -15.36
CA LYS A 80 9.48 22.82 -16.13
C LYS A 80 8.40 21.77 -16.40
N ALA A 81 8.73 20.49 -16.58
CA ALA A 81 7.76 19.39 -16.66
C ALA A 81 7.13 19.13 -15.28
N PHE A 82 7.93 19.20 -14.21
CA PHE A 82 7.44 19.12 -12.84
C PHE A 82 6.58 20.34 -12.49
N ALA A 83 6.98 21.56 -12.86
CA ALA A 83 6.21 22.77 -12.64
C ALA A 83 4.97 22.87 -13.56
N ALA A 84 5.05 22.44 -14.82
CA ALA A 84 3.94 22.43 -15.78
C ALA A 84 2.85 21.43 -15.37
N ALA A 85 3.25 20.26 -14.85
CA ALA A 85 2.34 19.29 -14.23
C ALA A 85 1.72 19.80 -12.90
N HIS A 86 2.22 20.89 -12.34
CA HIS A 86 1.76 21.48 -11.07
C HIS A 86 1.48 22.99 -11.21
N THR A 87 0.92 23.43 -12.35
CA THR A 87 0.62 24.85 -12.63
C THR A 87 -0.62 25.38 -11.89
N GLY A 88 -1.34 24.54 -11.15
CA GLY A 88 -2.40 24.95 -10.25
C GLY A 88 -1.88 25.16 -8.82
N ASN A 89 -2.55 26.01 -8.07
CA ASN A 89 -2.45 26.11 -6.60
C ASN A 89 -3.06 24.82 -5.96
N GLU A 90 -2.65 23.65 -6.43
CA GLU A 90 -3.32 22.37 -6.21
C GLU A 90 -2.82 21.75 -4.91
N THR A 91 -3.48 22.14 -3.83
CA THR A 91 -3.50 21.36 -2.58
C THR A 91 -4.27 20.04 -2.73
N TYR A 92 -4.74 19.67 -3.93
CA TYR A 92 -5.49 18.44 -4.20
C TYR A 92 -4.72 17.54 -5.16
N ILE A 93 -4.33 16.36 -4.71
CA ILE A 93 -3.49 15.40 -5.43
C ILE A 93 -4.33 14.16 -5.77
N ASN A 94 -4.30 13.76 -7.03
CA ASN A 94 -4.87 12.49 -7.48
C ASN A 94 -3.75 11.47 -7.75
N ILE A 95 -3.78 10.33 -7.05
CA ILE A 95 -2.85 9.22 -7.27
C ILE A 95 -3.61 8.14 -8.05
N PRO A 96 -3.24 7.82 -9.30
CA PRO A 96 -3.97 6.85 -10.10
C PRO A 96 -4.05 5.46 -9.45
N THR A 97 -5.20 4.82 -9.58
CA THR A 97 -5.43 3.40 -9.30
C THR A 97 -5.05 2.52 -10.49
N GLU A 98 -4.92 1.21 -10.27
CA GLU A 98 -4.84 0.23 -11.34
C GLU A 98 -6.02 0.34 -12.30
N LEU A 99 -7.24 0.56 -11.78
CA LEU A 99 -8.43 0.79 -12.61
C LEU A 99 -8.32 2.06 -13.44
N ASP A 100 -7.77 3.15 -12.90
CA ASP A 100 -7.53 4.39 -13.66
C ASP A 100 -6.51 4.18 -14.78
N ILE A 101 -5.46 3.40 -14.51
CA ILE A 101 -4.45 3.02 -15.51
C ILE A 101 -5.08 2.12 -16.59
N ASN A 102 -6.03 1.27 -16.20
CA ASN A 102 -6.77 0.36 -17.07
C ASN A 102 -7.97 0.99 -17.77
N ALA A 103 -8.20 2.31 -17.68
CA ALA A 103 -9.42 2.93 -18.18
C ALA A 103 -9.76 2.61 -19.65
N ASN A 104 -8.75 2.31 -20.48
CA ASN A 104 -8.94 1.93 -21.90
C ASN A 104 -9.06 0.42 -22.13
N ASN A 105 -9.01 -0.41 -21.09
CA ASN A 105 -9.04 -1.86 -21.15
C ASN A 105 -10.38 -2.41 -20.61
N THR A 106 -11.38 -2.40 -21.47
CA THR A 106 -12.78 -2.68 -21.09
C THR A 106 -13.14 -4.17 -21.13
N GLU A 107 -12.21 -5.02 -21.57
CA GLU A 107 -12.45 -6.46 -21.80
C GLU A 107 -12.00 -7.34 -20.62
N MET A 108 -11.39 -6.74 -19.60
CA MET A 108 -10.95 -7.44 -18.40
C MET A 108 -12.10 -7.65 -17.43
N PHE A 109 -12.15 -8.82 -16.80
CA PHE A 109 -13.08 -9.08 -15.72
C PHE A 109 -12.71 -8.19 -14.54
N GLU A 110 -13.69 -7.49 -13.95
CA GLU A 110 -13.42 -6.59 -12.84
C GLU A 110 -12.25 -5.61 -13.13
N GLY A 111 -12.13 -5.16 -14.38
CA GLY A 111 -11.21 -4.10 -14.79
C GLY A 111 -9.72 -4.46 -14.91
N ASP A 112 -9.22 -5.45 -14.19
CA ASP A 112 -7.79 -5.83 -14.18
C ASP A 112 -7.55 -7.36 -14.12
N ILE A 113 -8.60 -8.16 -14.14
CA ILE A 113 -8.48 -9.61 -14.12
C ILE A 113 -8.58 -10.18 -15.53
N ASP A 114 -7.48 -10.79 -15.96
CA ASP A 114 -7.48 -11.67 -17.12
C ASP A 114 -8.05 -13.03 -16.68
N LEU A 115 -9.22 -13.42 -17.20
CA LEU A 115 -9.84 -14.73 -16.97
C LEU A 115 -9.74 -15.63 -18.21
N THR A 116 -9.56 -16.95 -18.01
CA THR A 116 -9.71 -17.91 -19.11
C THR A 116 -11.18 -18.02 -19.54
N PRO A 117 -11.49 -18.54 -20.75
CA PRO A 117 -12.87 -18.75 -21.17
C PRO A 117 -13.70 -19.59 -20.18
N GLU A 118 -13.10 -20.60 -19.55
CA GLU A 118 -13.75 -21.43 -18.52
C GLU A 118 -14.02 -20.64 -17.25
N GLN A 119 -13.06 -19.82 -16.81
CA GLN A 119 -13.24 -18.93 -15.67
C GLN A 119 -14.32 -17.88 -15.94
N TRP A 120 -14.36 -17.31 -17.15
CA TRP A 120 -15.43 -16.41 -17.60
C TRP A 120 -16.80 -17.07 -17.57
N LYS A 121 -16.90 -18.32 -18.05
CA LYS A 121 -18.16 -19.08 -18.01
C LYS A 121 -18.65 -19.24 -16.57
N VAL A 122 -17.75 -19.59 -15.65
CA VAL A 122 -18.07 -19.69 -14.23
C VAL A 122 -18.46 -18.31 -13.66
N ALA A 123 -17.68 -17.26 -13.94
CA ALA A 123 -17.92 -15.87 -13.53
C ALA A 123 -19.30 -15.33 -13.93
N LEU A 124 -19.80 -15.74 -15.09
CA LEU A 124 -21.09 -15.30 -15.61
C LEU A 124 -22.27 -16.22 -15.20
N ASP A 125 -22.00 -17.45 -14.76
CA ASP A 125 -22.98 -18.43 -14.32
C ASP A 125 -23.35 -18.22 -12.83
N TYR A 126 -24.11 -17.15 -12.59
CA TYR A 126 -24.68 -16.84 -11.28
C TYR A 126 -25.93 -17.69 -11.04
N ASP A 127 -25.90 -18.54 -10.01
CA ASP A 127 -27.08 -19.28 -9.53
C ASP A 127 -27.80 -18.51 -8.39
N PRO A 128 -28.92 -17.83 -8.68
CA PRO A 128 -29.70 -17.10 -7.66
C PRO A 128 -30.33 -18.02 -6.61
N ALA A 129 -30.44 -19.33 -6.84
CA ALA A 129 -31.01 -20.28 -5.90
C ALA A 129 -30.03 -20.74 -4.81
N ASN A 130 -28.74 -20.41 -4.94
CA ASN A 130 -27.70 -20.81 -3.98
C ASN A 130 -26.81 -19.62 -3.51
N PRO A 131 -27.40 -18.56 -2.93
CA PRO A 131 -26.67 -17.35 -2.51
C PRO A 131 -25.75 -17.58 -1.29
N ALA A 132 -25.78 -18.77 -0.69
CA ALA A 132 -25.36 -18.99 0.70
C ALA A 132 -23.86 -19.21 0.94
N ARG A 133 -22.96 -18.99 -0.04
CA ARG A 133 -21.53 -19.15 0.20
C ARG A 133 -20.81 -17.84 0.00
N ARG A 134 -20.18 -17.34 1.08
CA ARG A 134 -19.28 -16.17 1.12
C ARG A 134 -17.99 -16.49 0.37
N ARG A 135 -17.55 -15.61 -0.55
CA ARG A 135 -16.46 -15.87 -1.51
C ARG A 135 -15.45 -14.71 -1.55
N GLN A 136 -14.16 -14.97 -1.80
CA GLN A 136 -13.11 -13.94 -2.05
C GLN A 136 -11.82 -14.55 -2.67
N GLY A 137 -11.46 -15.78 -2.32
CA GLY A 137 -10.28 -16.47 -2.87
C GLY A 137 -10.64 -17.84 -3.44
N LEU A 138 -9.87 -18.31 -4.44
CA LEU A 138 -10.09 -19.61 -5.09
C LEU A 138 -10.28 -20.71 -4.04
N SER A 139 -11.34 -21.52 -4.17
CA SER A 139 -11.54 -22.72 -3.34
C SER A 139 -10.99 -23.98 -4.00
N SER A 140 -10.77 -23.97 -5.32
CA SER A 140 -10.20 -25.10 -6.05
C SER A 140 -8.68 -25.16 -5.91
N MET A 141 -8.20 -26.23 -5.29
CA MET A 141 -6.77 -26.50 -5.11
C MET A 141 -6.01 -26.67 -6.44
N THR A 142 -6.67 -27.12 -7.52
CA THR A 142 -6.02 -27.38 -8.83
C THR A 142 -5.59 -26.12 -9.56
N SER A 143 -6.26 -25.00 -9.26
CA SER A 143 -5.99 -23.68 -9.86
C SER A 143 -5.01 -22.86 -9.03
N MET A 144 -4.49 -23.40 -7.91
CA MET A 144 -3.45 -22.74 -7.11
C MET A 144 -2.05 -23.08 -7.64
N TRP A 145 -1.08 -22.21 -7.34
CA TRP A 145 0.32 -22.41 -7.78
C TRP A 145 0.95 -23.72 -7.29
N GLN A 146 0.61 -24.14 -6.08
CA GLN A 146 0.69 -25.52 -5.61
C GLN A 146 -0.41 -25.71 -4.56
N PRO A 147 -1.12 -26.84 -4.57
CA PRO A 147 -2.30 -27.04 -3.74
C PRO A 147 -2.05 -27.06 -2.22
N SER A 148 -0.80 -27.17 -1.74
CA SER A 148 -0.48 -27.05 -0.30
C SER A 148 1.01 -26.81 -0.01
N GLY A 149 1.30 -26.03 1.04
CA GLY A 149 2.51 -26.25 1.84
C GLY A 149 3.80 -25.51 1.44
N ALA A 150 3.70 -24.21 1.10
CA ALA A 150 4.80 -23.33 0.64
C ALA A 150 5.07 -23.41 -0.87
N PRO A 151 4.19 -22.83 -1.72
CA PRO A 151 4.39 -22.85 -3.16
C PRO A 151 5.69 -22.13 -3.53
N VAL A 152 6.46 -22.73 -4.43
CA VAL A 152 7.62 -22.07 -5.07
C VAL A 152 7.22 -21.67 -6.48
N ILE A 153 6.91 -20.38 -6.66
CA ILE A 153 6.37 -19.79 -7.89
C ILE A 153 7.54 -19.37 -8.80
N PRO A 154 7.68 -19.98 -9.99
CA PRO A 154 8.65 -19.53 -10.97
C PRO A 154 8.21 -18.18 -11.54
N TYR A 155 9.15 -17.25 -11.71
CA TYR A 155 8.90 -15.99 -12.39
C TYR A 155 10.02 -15.62 -13.35
N THR A 156 9.69 -14.80 -14.35
CA THR A 156 10.67 -14.17 -15.22
C THR A 156 10.17 -12.79 -15.66
N PHE A 157 11.04 -12.02 -16.32
CA PHE A 157 10.69 -10.74 -16.91
C PHE A 157 10.65 -10.90 -18.43
N GLU A 158 9.71 -10.23 -19.09
CA GLU A 158 9.79 -10.13 -20.56
C GLU A 158 11.10 -9.48 -21.00
N PRO A 159 11.68 -9.89 -22.15
CA PRO A 159 12.86 -9.24 -22.70
C PRO A 159 12.68 -7.72 -22.79
N GLY A 160 13.70 -6.99 -22.36
CA GLY A 160 13.68 -5.52 -22.33
C GLY A 160 13.07 -4.89 -21.09
N PHE A 161 12.53 -5.67 -20.12
CA PHE A 161 11.98 -5.10 -18.89
C PHE A 161 13.05 -4.26 -18.14
N PRO A 162 12.85 -2.94 -17.93
CA PRO A 162 13.93 -2.07 -17.45
C PRO A 162 14.40 -2.41 -16.03
N ALA A 163 15.71 -2.48 -15.84
CA ALA A 163 16.33 -2.94 -14.58
C ALA A 163 15.90 -2.13 -13.34
N GLN A 164 15.70 -0.82 -13.48
CA GLN A 164 15.24 0.05 -12.40
C GLN A 164 13.87 -0.35 -11.85
N TYR A 165 12.98 -0.83 -12.72
CA TYR A 165 11.62 -1.24 -12.36
C TYR A 165 11.54 -2.68 -11.87
N GLN A 166 12.47 -3.55 -12.32
CA GLN A 166 12.56 -4.91 -11.78
C GLN A 166 12.79 -4.92 -10.26
N GLN A 167 13.45 -3.88 -9.71
CA GLN A 167 13.64 -3.78 -8.27
C GLN A 167 12.31 -3.55 -7.53
N VAL A 168 11.38 -2.79 -8.10
CA VAL A 168 10.04 -2.58 -7.52
C VAL A 168 9.27 -3.90 -7.51
N VAL A 169 9.35 -4.68 -8.59
CA VAL A 169 8.77 -6.03 -8.66
C VAL A 169 9.37 -6.95 -7.58
N ARG A 170 10.70 -6.96 -7.44
CA ARG A 170 11.37 -7.75 -6.38
C ARG A 170 10.96 -7.32 -4.98
N ASN A 171 10.71 -6.03 -4.75
CA ASN A 171 10.21 -5.54 -3.46
C ASN A 171 8.78 -6.04 -3.17
N ALA A 172 7.91 -6.10 -4.18
CA ALA A 172 6.56 -6.67 -4.05
C ALA A 172 6.57 -8.19 -3.85
N ILE A 173 7.48 -8.91 -4.51
CA ILE A 173 7.76 -10.33 -4.23
C ILE A 173 8.19 -10.50 -2.76
N ALA A 174 9.20 -9.75 -2.32
CA ALA A 174 9.72 -9.82 -0.96
C ALA A 174 8.64 -9.48 0.08
N PHE A 175 7.74 -8.54 -0.23
CA PHE A 175 6.60 -8.21 0.62
C PHE A 175 5.75 -9.45 0.95
N TRP A 176 5.43 -10.26 -0.06
CA TRP A 176 4.65 -11.49 0.11
C TRP A 176 5.46 -12.63 0.73
N GLU A 177 6.72 -12.81 0.35
CA GLU A 177 7.59 -13.86 0.90
C GLU A 177 7.87 -13.69 2.40
N GLN A 178 7.85 -12.46 2.91
CA GLN A 178 8.05 -12.15 4.32
C GLN A 178 6.81 -12.41 5.19
N ARG A 179 5.64 -12.56 4.57
CA ARG A 179 4.32 -12.61 5.23
C ARG A 179 3.60 -13.94 5.03
N THR A 180 4.02 -14.70 4.03
CA THR A 180 3.39 -15.94 3.62
C THR A 180 4.41 -17.05 3.44
N CYS A 181 3.91 -18.28 3.30
CA CYS A 181 4.75 -19.41 2.94
C CYS A 181 5.16 -19.43 1.46
N ALA A 182 4.59 -18.58 0.61
CA ALA A 182 4.94 -18.54 -0.80
C ALA A 182 6.38 -18.05 -0.98
N LYS A 183 7.08 -18.66 -1.93
CA LYS A 183 8.43 -18.28 -2.36
C LYS A 183 8.48 -18.12 -3.86
N PHE A 184 9.38 -17.29 -4.33
CA PHE A 184 9.57 -16.99 -5.74
C PHE A 184 10.99 -17.36 -6.15
N ARG A 185 11.12 -17.88 -7.37
CA ARG A 185 12.42 -18.18 -7.97
C ARG A 185 12.42 -17.79 -9.44
N VAL A 186 13.59 -17.51 -9.99
CA VAL A 186 13.72 -17.33 -11.44
C VAL A 186 13.31 -18.62 -12.15
N ALA A 187 12.53 -18.48 -13.21
CA ALA A 187 12.03 -19.59 -13.99
C ALA A 187 13.17 -20.27 -14.78
N ALA A 188 13.27 -21.59 -14.64
CA ALA A 188 14.11 -22.44 -15.45
C ALA A 188 13.44 -22.72 -16.82
N PRO A 189 14.21 -23.13 -17.84
CA PRO A 189 13.63 -23.54 -19.13
C PRO A 189 12.63 -24.69 -19.01
N SER A 190 12.78 -25.57 -18.00
CA SER A 190 11.88 -26.70 -17.74
C SER A 190 10.56 -26.31 -17.05
N ASP A 191 10.42 -25.07 -16.57
CA ASP A 191 9.17 -24.63 -15.95
C ASP A 191 8.08 -24.42 -17.01
N THR A 192 7.06 -25.27 -16.94
CA THR A 192 5.86 -25.18 -17.79
C THR A 192 4.90 -24.09 -17.32
N SER A 193 4.93 -23.71 -16.04
CA SER A 193 4.14 -22.62 -15.46
C SER A 193 5.05 -21.59 -14.80
N ALA A 194 4.87 -20.31 -15.12
CA ALA A 194 5.59 -19.21 -14.50
C ALA A 194 4.80 -17.91 -14.61
N ILE A 195 5.02 -16.98 -13.68
CA ILE A 195 4.59 -15.59 -13.83
C ILE A 195 5.59 -14.87 -14.73
N VAL A 196 5.10 -14.22 -15.78
CA VAL A 196 5.92 -13.43 -16.69
C VAL A 196 5.55 -11.96 -16.49
N PHE A 197 6.46 -11.20 -15.88
CA PHE A 197 6.25 -9.76 -15.69
C PHE A 197 6.43 -9.03 -17.03
N ASN A 198 5.35 -8.43 -17.52
CA ASN A 198 5.29 -7.85 -18.85
C ASN A 198 5.02 -6.35 -18.79
N HIS A 199 5.87 -5.55 -19.44
CA HIS A 199 5.71 -4.09 -19.51
C HIS A 199 5.25 -3.59 -20.88
N ASN A 200 5.08 -4.50 -21.86
CA ASN A 200 4.71 -4.16 -23.23
C ASN A 200 3.19 -4.01 -23.41
N ALA A 201 2.40 -4.57 -22.50
CA ALA A 201 0.96 -4.42 -22.48
C ALA A 201 0.55 -3.16 -21.70
N ASN A 202 -0.55 -2.54 -22.13
CA ASN A 202 -1.18 -1.46 -21.39
C ASN A 202 -1.91 -2.03 -20.17
N GLY A 203 -2.03 -1.20 -19.13
CA GLY A 203 -2.68 -1.56 -17.89
C GLY A 203 -1.83 -2.32 -16.87
N CYS A 204 -2.40 -2.48 -15.69
CA CYS A 204 -1.98 -3.39 -14.63
C CYS A 204 -2.97 -4.54 -14.62
N SER A 205 -2.52 -5.78 -14.80
CA SER A 205 -3.48 -6.90 -14.83
C SER A 205 -2.82 -8.23 -14.53
N SER A 206 -3.61 -9.18 -14.05
CA SER A 206 -3.12 -10.51 -13.73
C SER A 206 -4.18 -11.58 -13.93
N ALA A 207 -3.71 -12.81 -14.09
CA ALA A 207 -4.58 -13.98 -14.06
C ALA A 207 -4.93 -14.38 -12.62
N VAL A 208 -6.11 -14.95 -12.41
CA VAL A 208 -6.50 -15.51 -11.11
C VAL A 208 -5.98 -16.93 -10.94
N GLY A 209 -5.01 -17.12 -10.05
CA GLY A 209 -4.37 -18.41 -9.80
C GLY A 209 -3.36 -18.84 -10.87
N ARG A 210 -3.03 -20.13 -10.91
CA ARG A 210 -2.10 -20.75 -11.86
C ARG A 210 -2.83 -21.33 -13.07
N ARG A 211 -2.41 -20.95 -14.28
CA ARG A 211 -3.01 -21.37 -15.57
C ARG A 211 -2.36 -22.59 -16.24
N ASN A 212 -1.52 -23.36 -15.54
CA ASN A 212 -0.72 -24.46 -16.12
C ASN A 212 0.17 -24.05 -17.32
N GLN A 213 0.45 -22.75 -17.49
CA GLN A 213 1.26 -22.19 -18.55
C GLN A 213 2.08 -21.01 -18.02
N ARG A 214 2.99 -20.48 -18.84
CA ARG A 214 3.58 -19.16 -18.59
C ARG A 214 2.47 -18.11 -18.78
N GLN A 215 2.14 -17.39 -17.72
CA GLN A 215 1.04 -16.42 -17.70
C GLN A 215 1.59 -15.01 -17.48
N GLN A 216 1.07 -14.06 -18.24
CA GLN A 216 1.48 -12.67 -18.15
C GLN A 216 0.89 -12.02 -16.90
N LEU A 217 1.70 -11.20 -16.25
CA LEU A 217 1.29 -10.20 -15.26
C LEU A 217 1.72 -8.86 -15.85
N ASN A 218 0.74 -8.13 -16.40
CA ASN A 218 0.97 -6.91 -17.13
C ASN A 218 1.18 -5.75 -16.15
N LEU A 219 2.19 -4.94 -16.42
CA LEU A 219 2.60 -3.82 -15.61
C LEU A 219 3.04 -2.67 -16.51
N GLN A 220 2.09 -1.88 -16.97
CA GLN A 220 2.36 -0.66 -17.73
C GLN A 220 3.32 0.26 -16.97
N ILE A 221 4.37 0.70 -17.65
CA ILE A 221 5.36 1.64 -17.10
C ILE A 221 4.99 3.08 -17.51
N PRO A 222 5.11 4.07 -16.61
CA PRO A 222 5.48 3.94 -15.19
C PRO A 222 4.28 3.68 -14.25
N GLY A 223 3.04 3.64 -14.75
CA GLY A 223 1.81 3.65 -13.94
C GLY A 223 1.73 2.56 -12.88
N CYS A 224 2.02 1.31 -13.24
CA CYS A 224 1.90 0.16 -12.34
C CYS A 224 3.10 -0.02 -11.40
N MET A 225 4.11 0.86 -11.46
CA MET A 225 5.41 0.69 -10.82
C MET A 225 5.41 1.10 -9.33
N THR A 226 4.45 0.56 -8.57
CA THR A 226 4.39 0.71 -7.12
C THR A 226 4.36 -0.67 -6.45
N VAL A 227 4.90 -0.78 -5.24
CA VAL A 227 4.87 -2.04 -4.49
C VAL A 227 3.42 -2.47 -4.22
N THR A 228 2.52 -1.52 -3.98
CA THR A 228 1.09 -1.79 -3.70
C THR A 228 0.38 -2.37 -4.90
N ILE A 229 0.50 -1.75 -6.09
CA ILE A 229 -0.14 -2.27 -7.32
C ILE A 229 0.45 -3.63 -7.70
N ILE A 230 1.78 -3.80 -7.68
CA ILE A 230 2.38 -5.10 -8.03
C ILE A 230 1.99 -6.18 -7.00
N ALA A 231 1.87 -5.83 -5.72
CA ALA A 231 1.39 -6.76 -4.70
C ALA A 231 -0.09 -7.14 -4.90
N HIS A 232 -0.92 -6.19 -5.36
CA HIS A 232 -2.31 -6.42 -5.78
C HIS A 232 -2.37 -7.44 -6.93
N GLU A 233 -1.60 -7.23 -8.01
CA GLU A 233 -1.57 -8.16 -9.15
C GLU A 233 -1.04 -9.55 -8.78
N LEU A 234 -0.07 -9.62 -7.87
CA LEU A 234 0.40 -10.88 -7.31
C LEU A 234 -0.67 -11.56 -6.43
N SER A 235 -1.56 -10.81 -5.79
CA SER A 235 -2.71 -11.34 -5.06
C SER A 235 -3.67 -12.07 -6.00
N HIS A 236 -3.99 -11.48 -7.16
CA HIS A 236 -4.73 -12.19 -8.20
C HIS A 236 -3.99 -13.45 -8.64
N ALA A 237 -2.69 -13.37 -8.88
CA ALA A 237 -1.91 -14.55 -9.25
C ALA A 237 -1.95 -15.65 -8.16
N PHE A 238 -2.05 -15.30 -6.88
CA PHE A 238 -2.31 -16.26 -5.79
C PHE A 238 -3.71 -16.86 -5.82
N GLY A 239 -4.68 -16.16 -6.41
CA GLY A 239 -6.05 -16.62 -6.61
C GLY A 239 -7.11 -15.80 -5.89
N THR A 240 -6.82 -14.55 -5.50
CA THR A 240 -7.83 -13.66 -4.91
C THR A 240 -8.62 -12.93 -6.00
N LEU A 241 -9.90 -12.70 -5.72
CA LEU A 241 -10.75 -11.74 -6.40
C LEU A 241 -10.89 -10.49 -5.52
N HIS A 242 -11.60 -9.50 -6.03
CA HIS A 242 -11.82 -8.28 -5.30
C HIS A 242 -12.76 -8.44 -4.08
N VAL A 243 -12.72 -7.47 -3.17
CA VAL A 243 -13.55 -7.50 -1.97
C VAL A 243 -14.98 -7.01 -2.24
N GLN A 244 -15.17 -6.06 -3.16
CA GLN A 244 -16.51 -5.60 -3.51
C GLN A 244 -17.31 -6.63 -4.33
N SER A 245 -16.68 -7.67 -4.85
CA SER A 245 -17.36 -8.76 -5.57
C SER A 245 -17.87 -9.86 -4.63
N ARG A 246 -17.43 -9.91 -3.36
CA ARG A 246 -17.85 -10.95 -2.40
C ARG A 246 -19.38 -11.09 -2.34
N THR A 247 -19.89 -12.31 -2.24
CA THR A 247 -21.35 -12.56 -2.18
C THR A 247 -22.05 -11.98 -0.94
N ASP A 248 -21.30 -11.62 0.12
CA ASP A 248 -21.82 -10.93 1.29
C ASP A 248 -21.62 -9.39 1.25
N ARG A 249 -21.08 -8.84 0.14
CA ARG A 249 -20.75 -7.41 0.01
C ARG A 249 -21.94 -6.49 0.25
N ASP A 250 -23.15 -6.91 -0.13
CA ASP A 250 -24.37 -6.11 0.08
C ASP A 250 -24.75 -5.95 1.56
N GLN A 251 -24.09 -6.62 2.51
CA GLN A 251 -24.22 -6.34 3.95
C GLN A 251 -23.35 -5.14 4.40
N PHE A 252 -22.35 -4.77 3.61
CA PHE A 252 -21.32 -3.78 3.96
C PHE A 252 -21.33 -2.57 3.04
N VAL A 253 -21.66 -2.77 1.76
CA VAL A 253 -21.73 -1.73 0.73
C VAL A 253 -23.05 -1.79 -0.04
N GLN A 254 -23.34 -0.71 -0.77
CA GLN A 254 -24.41 -0.61 -1.74
C GLN A 254 -23.80 -0.12 -3.06
N ILE A 255 -24.16 -0.77 -4.17
CA ILE A 255 -23.73 -0.38 -5.51
C ILE A 255 -24.80 0.51 -6.15
N ASP A 256 -24.42 1.73 -6.55
CA ASP A 256 -25.25 2.63 -7.34
C ASP A 256 -25.08 2.34 -8.83
N THR A 257 -25.89 1.40 -9.32
CA THR A 257 -25.87 0.96 -10.72
C THR A 257 -26.20 2.06 -11.72
N ALA A 258 -26.91 3.12 -11.31
CA ALA A 258 -27.26 4.24 -12.19
C ALA A 258 -26.06 5.16 -12.47
N ASN A 259 -25.01 5.08 -11.67
CA ASN A 259 -23.79 5.86 -11.85
C ASN A 259 -22.62 5.06 -12.46
N ILE A 260 -22.86 3.82 -12.93
CA ILE A 260 -21.82 3.01 -13.57
C ILE A 260 -21.71 3.38 -15.05
N GLN A 261 -20.48 3.49 -15.57
CA GLN A 261 -20.22 3.66 -16.99
C GLN A 261 -20.84 2.53 -17.81
N LYS A 262 -21.51 2.89 -18.91
CA LYS A 262 -22.17 1.92 -19.78
C LYS A 262 -21.19 0.84 -20.25
N GLY A 263 -21.55 -0.43 -20.02
CA GLY A 263 -20.71 -1.59 -20.36
C GLY A 263 -19.83 -2.06 -19.20
N MET A 264 -19.69 -1.29 -18.12
CA MET A 264 -18.87 -1.63 -16.94
C MET A 264 -19.67 -2.28 -15.81
N GLU A 265 -20.96 -2.52 -15.98
CA GLU A 265 -21.83 -3.10 -14.95
C GLU A 265 -21.38 -4.51 -14.54
N HIS A 266 -20.72 -5.22 -15.45
CA HIS A 266 -20.18 -6.55 -15.19
C HIS A 266 -19.08 -6.57 -14.11
N ASN A 267 -18.34 -5.47 -13.93
CA ASN A 267 -17.30 -5.32 -12.90
C ASN A 267 -17.85 -5.26 -11.47
N PHE A 268 -19.16 -5.13 -11.32
CA PHE A 268 -19.84 -5.12 -10.02
C PHE A 268 -20.69 -6.36 -9.79
N LYS A 269 -20.62 -7.37 -10.66
CA LYS A 269 -21.30 -8.64 -10.38
C LYS A 269 -20.69 -9.30 -9.14
N MET A 270 -21.51 -10.06 -8.41
CA MET A 270 -20.99 -10.84 -7.29
C MET A 270 -20.24 -12.07 -7.79
N GLU A 271 -19.29 -12.55 -7.00
CA GLU A 271 -18.41 -13.66 -7.36
C GLU A 271 -19.17 -14.97 -7.66
N PRO A 272 -18.69 -15.71 -8.67
CA PRO A 272 -19.30 -16.98 -9.06
C PRO A 272 -18.99 -18.12 -8.09
N ASN A 273 -19.56 -19.30 -8.35
CA ASN A 273 -19.29 -20.51 -7.57
C ASN A 273 -17.78 -20.89 -7.64
N GLY A 274 -17.22 -21.47 -6.57
CA GLY A 274 -15.81 -21.93 -6.55
C GLY A 274 -14.80 -21.03 -5.81
N TYR A 275 -15.29 -20.10 -4.99
CA TYR A 275 -14.49 -19.19 -4.16
C TYR A 275 -14.99 -19.22 -2.70
N SER A 276 -14.12 -18.85 -1.76
CA SER A 276 -14.37 -18.86 -0.32
C SER A 276 -13.77 -17.63 0.35
N THR A 277 -14.41 -17.12 1.40
CA THR A 277 -13.80 -16.10 2.29
C THR A 277 -12.80 -16.68 3.27
N TYR A 278 -12.70 -18.01 3.37
CA TYR A 278 -11.88 -18.67 4.39
C TYR A 278 -12.21 -18.20 5.83
N GLY A 279 -13.45 -17.74 6.05
CA GLY A 279 -13.93 -17.22 7.34
C GLY A 279 -13.33 -15.88 7.77
N ILE A 280 -12.76 -15.09 6.85
CA ILE A 280 -12.26 -13.74 7.15
C ILE A 280 -13.40 -12.70 7.04
N PRO A 281 -13.36 -11.61 7.83
CA PRO A 281 -14.36 -10.55 7.76
C PRO A 281 -14.29 -9.77 6.44
N TYR A 282 -15.32 -8.97 6.15
CA TYR A 282 -15.27 -7.99 5.07
C TYR A 282 -14.33 -6.84 5.47
N GLU A 283 -13.37 -6.53 4.61
CA GLU A 283 -12.28 -5.61 4.92
C GLU A 283 -12.31 -4.44 3.94
N PHE A 284 -12.90 -3.31 4.35
CA PHE A 284 -12.97 -2.09 3.53
C PHE A 284 -11.59 -1.66 3.06
N GLY A 285 -10.61 -1.69 3.96
CA GLY A 285 -9.27 -1.21 3.68
C GLY A 285 -8.36 -2.21 2.99
N SER A 286 -8.90 -3.32 2.47
CA SER A 286 -8.16 -4.27 1.65
C SER A 286 -7.62 -3.55 0.41
N MET A 287 -6.41 -3.91 -0.01
CA MET A 287 -5.87 -3.42 -1.28
C MET A 287 -6.56 -4.06 -2.49
N GLN A 288 -7.40 -5.08 -2.27
CA GLN A 288 -8.24 -5.74 -3.29
C GLN A 288 -9.68 -5.19 -3.26
N HIS A 289 -9.97 -4.13 -2.52
CA HIS A 289 -11.27 -3.48 -2.55
C HIS A 289 -11.20 -2.30 -3.52
N TYR A 290 -12.13 -2.19 -4.46
CA TYR A 290 -12.26 -0.99 -5.29
C TYR A 290 -12.41 0.29 -4.49
N PHE A 291 -11.89 1.38 -5.02
CA PHE A 291 -12.16 2.70 -4.48
C PHE A 291 -13.62 3.13 -4.74
N PRO A 292 -14.17 4.09 -3.97
CA PRO A 292 -15.60 4.43 -4.01
C PRO A 292 -16.18 4.88 -5.35
N HIS A 293 -15.35 5.47 -6.22
CA HIS A 293 -15.77 6.07 -7.49
C HIS A 293 -15.37 5.21 -8.71
N ALA A 294 -15.00 3.95 -8.48
CA ALA A 294 -14.64 3.02 -9.56
C ALA A 294 -15.73 3.00 -10.64
N PHE A 295 -15.34 3.20 -11.90
CA PHE A 295 -16.22 3.22 -13.08
C PHE A 295 -17.40 4.21 -12.98
N ALA A 296 -17.29 5.29 -12.20
CA ALA A 296 -18.34 6.29 -12.12
C ALA A 296 -18.48 7.10 -13.42
N VAL A 297 -19.72 7.37 -13.84
CA VAL A 297 -20.02 8.36 -14.89
C VAL A 297 -19.88 9.77 -14.32
N ASP A 298 -20.53 10.02 -13.19
CA ASP A 298 -20.41 11.26 -12.43
C ASP A 298 -19.43 11.06 -11.26
N GLN A 299 -18.21 11.59 -11.42
CA GLN A 299 -17.14 11.52 -10.42
C GLN A 299 -17.45 12.31 -9.13
N SER A 300 -18.50 13.15 -9.11
CA SER A 300 -18.97 13.80 -7.88
C SER A 300 -19.76 12.86 -6.95
N ARG A 301 -20.16 11.69 -7.46
CA ARG A 301 -20.92 10.67 -6.74
C ARG A 301 -20.18 9.33 -6.74
N PRO A 302 -20.10 8.62 -5.60
CA PRO A 302 -19.60 7.25 -5.57
C PRO A 302 -20.47 6.28 -6.40
N THR A 303 -19.86 5.21 -6.90
CA THR A 303 -20.56 4.00 -7.34
C THR A 303 -20.71 2.99 -6.21
N ILE A 304 -19.80 3.03 -5.22
CA ILE A 304 -19.82 2.14 -4.05
C ILE A 304 -20.04 2.98 -2.79
N TYR A 305 -21.20 2.80 -2.14
CA TYR A 305 -21.53 3.45 -0.88
C TYR A 305 -21.32 2.48 0.29
N ALA A 306 -20.52 2.86 1.29
CA ALA A 306 -20.44 2.12 2.53
C ALA A 306 -21.77 2.21 3.29
N ARG A 307 -22.32 1.09 3.75
CA ARG A 307 -23.52 1.13 4.61
C ARG A 307 -23.23 1.84 5.93
N ASN A 308 -22.05 1.62 6.49
CA ASN A 308 -21.52 2.47 7.55
C ASN A 308 -20.67 3.57 6.90
N GLN A 309 -21.26 4.75 6.77
CA GLN A 309 -20.66 5.92 6.11
C GLN A 309 -19.29 6.33 6.67
N LYS A 310 -18.95 5.95 7.91
CA LYS A 310 -17.61 6.21 8.47
C LYS A 310 -16.49 5.54 7.68
N PHE A 311 -16.77 4.43 6.98
CA PHE A 311 -15.81 3.67 6.18
C PHE A 311 -15.76 4.11 4.71
N GLN A 312 -16.52 5.13 4.30
CA GLN A 312 -16.59 5.54 2.88
C GLN A 312 -15.21 5.91 2.31
N GLY A 313 -14.37 6.59 3.09
CA GLY A 313 -12.99 6.95 2.71
C GLY A 313 -11.94 5.88 3.03
N SER A 314 -12.35 4.71 3.53
CA SER A 314 -11.45 3.63 3.93
C SER A 314 -11.32 2.53 2.88
N MET A 315 -12.04 2.60 1.76
CA MET A 315 -11.93 1.65 0.65
C MET A 315 -10.64 1.84 -0.15
N ASP A 316 -10.14 0.78 -0.79
CA ASP A 316 -8.84 0.74 -1.52
C ASP A 316 -7.65 1.17 -0.65
N GLY A 317 -7.16 0.23 0.16
CA GLY A 317 -6.11 0.54 1.11
C GLY A 317 -4.71 0.68 0.55
N PRO A 318 -3.84 1.39 1.29
CA PRO A 318 -2.47 1.71 0.85
C PRO A 318 -1.57 0.49 0.69
N ARG A 319 -1.95 -0.65 1.26
CA ARG A 319 -1.17 -1.89 1.33
C ARG A 319 -2.06 -3.05 1.76
N ALA A 320 -1.59 -4.28 1.56
CA ALA A 320 -2.27 -5.45 2.08
C ALA A 320 -2.47 -5.34 3.60
N THR A 321 -3.70 -5.60 4.03
CA THR A 321 -4.15 -5.62 5.42
C THR A 321 -3.71 -6.91 6.12
N PHE A 322 -3.98 -6.97 7.42
CA PHE A 322 -3.81 -8.21 8.18
C PHE A 322 -4.64 -9.35 7.55
N TRP A 323 -5.88 -9.06 7.16
CA TRP A 323 -6.78 -10.05 6.59
C TRP A 323 -6.41 -10.47 5.16
N ASP A 324 -5.85 -9.58 4.34
CA ASP A 324 -5.32 -9.95 3.01
C ASP A 324 -4.19 -10.99 3.14
N THR A 325 -3.29 -10.77 4.11
CA THR A 325 -2.21 -11.73 4.40
C THR A 325 -2.75 -13.05 4.96
N VAL A 326 -3.69 -12.98 5.89
CA VAL A 326 -4.30 -14.18 6.49
C VAL A 326 -5.09 -14.98 5.45
N LEU A 327 -5.75 -14.33 4.49
CA LEU A 327 -6.43 -14.99 3.39
C LEU A 327 -5.47 -15.89 2.60
N ILE A 328 -4.36 -15.33 2.11
CA ILE A 328 -3.37 -16.09 1.34
C ILE A 328 -2.75 -17.21 2.20
N ASN A 329 -2.46 -16.94 3.48
CA ASN A 329 -1.95 -17.95 4.39
C ASN A 329 -2.93 -19.12 4.59
N LYS A 330 -4.24 -18.84 4.66
CA LYS A 330 -5.28 -19.88 4.73
C LYS A 330 -5.44 -20.63 3.41
N MET A 331 -5.43 -19.93 2.28
CA MET A 331 -5.51 -20.53 0.94
C MET A 331 -4.39 -21.56 0.72
N TYR A 332 -3.15 -21.21 1.06
CA TYR A 332 -1.98 -22.07 0.86
C TYR A 332 -1.61 -22.92 2.07
N LYS A 333 -2.45 -22.94 3.12
CA LYS A 333 -2.23 -23.71 4.35
C LYS A 333 -0.84 -23.45 4.96
N CYS A 334 -0.43 -22.19 4.96
CA CYS A 334 0.94 -21.81 5.30
C CYS A 334 1.34 -22.15 6.74
N THR A 335 0.36 -22.33 7.62
CA THR A 335 0.58 -22.68 9.03
C THR A 335 0.50 -24.19 9.29
N ASP A 336 0.08 -25.01 8.33
CA ASP A 336 -0.07 -26.46 8.52
C ASP A 336 1.30 -27.16 8.60
N LYS A 337 2.31 -26.58 7.94
CA LYS A 337 3.71 -27.02 8.05
C LYS A 337 4.34 -26.72 9.43
N CYS A 338 3.68 -25.91 10.25
CA CYS A 338 4.25 -25.49 11.54
C CYS A 338 4.07 -26.60 12.58
N PRO A 339 5.15 -27.06 13.25
CA PRO A 339 5.08 -28.14 14.25
C PRO A 339 4.13 -27.85 15.40
N ARG A 340 3.93 -26.55 15.70
CA ARG A 340 2.96 -26.06 16.68
C ARG A 340 2.39 -24.74 16.19
N GLN A 341 1.14 -24.49 16.57
CA GLN A 341 0.57 -23.15 16.45
C GLN A 341 1.12 -22.26 17.58
N MET A 342 1.41 -21.00 17.26
CA MET A 342 1.91 -20.04 18.22
C MET A 342 0.77 -19.54 19.13
N VAL A 343 1.08 -19.31 20.40
CA VAL A 343 0.17 -18.63 21.34
C VAL A 343 0.39 -17.13 21.16
N CYS A 344 -0.49 -16.50 20.38
CA CYS A 344 -0.39 -15.10 20.03
C CYS A 344 -1.30 -14.23 20.90
N GLN A 345 -0.80 -13.08 21.35
CA GLN A 345 -1.55 -12.05 22.04
C GLN A 345 -2.18 -11.07 21.05
N ASN A 346 -3.09 -10.23 21.55
CA ASN A 346 -3.69 -9.13 20.78
C ASN A 346 -4.27 -9.56 19.43
N ASN A 347 -4.88 -10.75 19.40
CA ASN A 347 -5.47 -11.39 18.21
C ASN A 347 -4.48 -11.70 17.07
N GLY A 348 -3.18 -11.76 17.34
CA GLY A 348 -2.21 -12.29 16.37
C GLY A 348 -2.49 -13.75 16.01
N VAL A 349 -1.88 -14.21 14.93
CA VAL A 349 -1.96 -15.60 14.47
C VAL A 349 -0.56 -16.13 14.18
N THR A 350 -0.37 -17.45 14.10
CA THR A 350 0.91 -18.03 13.67
C THR A 350 1.32 -17.44 12.31
N ASP A 351 2.57 -16.99 12.20
CA ASP A 351 3.08 -16.41 10.97
C ASP A 351 3.30 -17.49 9.89
N GLY A 352 2.75 -17.28 8.70
CA GLY A 352 2.84 -18.25 7.60
C GLY A 352 4.23 -18.35 6.96
N ALA A 353 5.06 -17.31 7.08
CA ALA A 353 6.44 -17.31 6.62
C ALA A 353 7.39 -17.92 7.67
N ASN A 354 7.08 -17.78 8.97
CA ASN A 354 7.95 -18.21 10.06
C ASN A 354 7.16 -18.81 11.24
N CYS A 355 7.24 -20.13 11.39
CA CYS A 355 6.55 -20.90 12.43
C CYS A 355 6.98 -20.59 13.88
N ASN A 356 8.01 -19.77 14.10
CA ASN A 356 8.54 -19.43 15.42
C ASN A 356 8.10 -18.04 15.91
N LYS A 357 7.20 -17.37 15.20
CA LYS A 357 6.64 -16.07 15.61
C LYS A 357 5.17 -15.94 15.18
N CYS A 358 4.51 -14.94 15.74
CA CYS A 358 3.18 -14.52 15.35
C CYS A 358 3.24 -13.46 14.25
N PHE A 359 2.27 -13.50 13.34
CA PHE A 359 1.92 -12.39 12.47
C PHE A 359 0.99 -11.47 13.26
N CYS A 360 1.45 -10.24 13.47
CA CYS A 360 0.81 -9.32 14.40
C CYS A 360 -0.14 -8.34 13.72
N PRO A 361 -1.30 -8.03 14.34
CA PRO A 361 -2.15 -6.95 13.90
C PRO A 361 -1.45 -5.61 14.02
N ARG A 362 -1.98 -4.58 13.36
CA ARG A 362 -1.33 -3.27 13.32
C ARG A 362 -1.19 -2.69 14.74
N GLY A 363 -0.04 -2.07 15.00
CA GLY A 363 0.27 -1.50 16.31
C GLY A 363 0.78 -2.52 17.34
N TRP A 364 1.05 -3.77 16.94
CA TRP A 364 1.64 -4.80 17.78
C TRP A 364 2.87 -5.43 17.10
N THR A 365 3.83 -5.86 17.91
CA THR A 365 5.09 -6.51 17.51
C THR A 365 5.55 -7.47 18.61
N GLY A 366 6.74 -8.06 18.43
CA GLY A 366 7.26 -9.10 19.30
C GLY A 366 6.96 -10.49 18.76
N THR A 367 7.55 -11.50 19.39
CA THR A 367 7.43 -12.89 18.93
C THR A 367 6.00 -13.40 19.05
N ASN A 368 5.27 -12.95 20.07
CA ASN A 368 3.89 -13.35 20.36
C ASN A 368 2.91 -12.17 20.23
N CYS A 369 3.28 -11.08 19.56
CA CYS A 369 2.49 -9.84 19.48
C CYS A 369 2.23 -9.16 20.83
N GLU A 370 3.16 -9.32 21.77
CA GLU A 370 3.06 -8.85 23.15
C GLU A 370 3.57 -7.43 23.38
N LYS A 371 4.19 -6.81 22.36
CA LYS A 371 4.84 -5.49 22.47
C LYS A 371 4.21 -4.48 21.53
N ARG A 372 4.35 -3.20 21.87
CA ARG A 372 4.17 -2.10 20.91
C ARG A 372 5.45 -1.89 20.08
N PRO A 373 5.36 -1.39 18.84
CA PRO A 373 6.51 -0.95 18.06
C PRO A 373 7.40 0.01 18.88
N ALA A 374 8.73 -0.05 18.70
CA ALA A 374 9.66 0.74 19.49
C ALA A 374 9.53 2.26 19.28
N ASP A 375 9.03 2.64 18.11
CA ASP A 375 8.70 4.00 17.67
C ASP A 375 7.26 4.43 18.05
N ALA A 376 6.46 3.54 18.65
CA ALA A 376 5.10 3.86 19.04
C ALA A 376 5.09 4.86 20.21
N GLN A 377 4.49 6.03 19.99
CA GLN A 377 4.28 7.02 21.03
C GLN A 377 2.94 6.73 21.74
N ILE A 378 2.91 6.67 23.07
CA ILE A 378 1.69 6.39 23.86
C ILE A 378 1.24 7.68 24.55
N MET A 379 -0.04 8.04 24.38
CA MET A 379 -0.65 9.20 25.03
C MET A 379 -1.83 8.83 25.90
N ASN A 380 -1.88 9.39 27.11
CA ASN A 380 -3.00 9.20 28.01
C ASN A 380 -4.09 10.24 27.75
N ALA A 381 -5.30 9.80 27.41
CA ALA A 381 -6.48 10.63 27.26
C ALA A 381 -6.97 11.10 28.63
N ALA A 382 -7.11 12.41 28.79
CA ALA A 382 -7.67 13.06 29.98
C ALA A 382 -9.15 13.39 29.78
N ALA A 383 -9.83 13.85 30.84
CA ALA A 383 -11.19 14.36 30.75
C ALA A 383 -11.29 15.62 29.86
N THR A 384 -10.22 16.41 29.79
CA THR A 384 -10.09 17.55 28.89
C THR A 384 -9.44 17.12 27.57
N ALA A 385 -9.94 17.70 26.48
CA ALA A 385 -9.47 17.39 25.13
C ALA A 385 -7.99 17.82 24.94
N SER A 386 -7.16 16.91 24.44
CA SER A 386 -5.77 17.19 24.06
C SER A 386 -5.60 17.10 22.54
N SER A 387 -4.87 18.04 21.92
CA SER A 387 -4.60 18.09 20.47
C SER A 387 -3.17 17.67 20.16
N VAL A 388 -2.98 16.81 19.16
CA VAL A 388 -1.65 16.29 18.81
C VAL A 388 -1.44 16.19 17.30
N LYS A 389 -0.20 16.42 16.84
CA LYS A 389 0.29 16.17 15.48
C LYS A 389 0.99 14.80 15.43
N ILE A 390 0.50 13.84 14.64
CA ILE A 390 0.57 12.41 15.02
C ILE A 390 1.45 11.51 14.14
N GLU A 391 2.22 10.62 14.80
CA GLU A 391 2.44 9.18 14.53
C GLU A 391 2.29 8.39 15.88
N MET A 392 1.07 8.09 16.38
CA MET A 392 0.89 7.80 17.83
C MET A 392 -0.30 6.89 18.21
N THR A 393 -0.20 6.21 19.36
CA THR A 393 -1.28 5.47 20.06
C THR A 393 -1.84 6.27 21.23
N SER A 394 -3.13 6.07 21.54
CA SER A 394 -3.79 6.69 22.70
C SER A 394 -4.43 5.65 23.63
N ALA A 395 -4.42 5.93 24.93
CA ALA A 395 -4.93 5.09 26.00
C ALA A 395 -5.71 5.92 27.03
N ALA A 396 -6.80 5.37 27.57
CA ALA A 396 -7.63 5.96 28.62
C ALA A 396 -7.63 5.06 29.87
N PRO A 397 -8.06 5.59 31.04
CA PRO A 397 -8.26 4.77 32.23
C PRO A 397 -9.16 3.55 31.95
N ALA A 398 -8.94 2.46 32.69
CA ALA A 398 -9.74 1.25 32.54
C ALA A 398 -11.24 1.56 32.73
N GLY A 399 -12.09 1.00 31.85
CA GLY A 399 -13.53 1.25 31.85
C GLY A 399 -13.98 2.57 31.19
N LYS A 400 -13.06 3.37 30.64
CA LYS A 400 -13.37 4.57 29.85
C LYS A 400 -13.19 4.32 28.34
N ARG A 401 -13.84 5.15 27.52
CA ARG A 401 -13.79 5.11 26.06
C ARG A 401 -13.17 6.41 25.57
N ILE A 402 -12.34 6.34 24.55
CA ILE A 402 -11.71 7.52 23.94
C ILE A 402 -12.64 8.07 22.87
N GLU A 403 -12.95 9.35 22.97
CA GLU A 403 -13.57 10.12 21.90
C GLU A 403 -12.50 10.94 21.20
N ALA A 404 -12.39 10.80 19.87
CA ALA A 404 -11.46 11.54 19.02
C ALA A 404 -12.18 12.33 17.92
N THR A 405 -11.60 13.43 17.51
CA THR A 405 -12.05 14.26 16.38
C THR A 405 -10.84 14.76 15.61
N VAL A 406 -10.79 14.48 14.31
CA VAL A 406 -9.75 15.02 13.42
C VAL A 406 -10.10 16.49 13.14
N LYS A 407 -9.24 17.41 13.59
CA LYS A 407 -9.44 18.86 13.46
C LYS A 407 -8.92 19.39 12.14
N SER A 408 -7.80 18.85 11.65
CA SER A 408 -7.22 19.25 10.38
C SER A 408 -6.36 18.13 9.78
N PHE A 409 -6.22 18.16 8.46
CA PHE A 409 -5.29 17.33 7.68
C PHE A 409 -4.73 18.17 6.52
N GLY A 410 -3.41 18.24 6.35
CA GLY A 410 -2.83 19.07 5.28
C GLY A 410 -1.31 19.19 5.32
N PRO A 411 -0.71 20.05 4.46
CA PRO A 411 -1.37 21.00 3.57
C PRO A 411 -2.03 20.36 2.33
N TYR A 412 -1.60 19.15 1.96
CA TYR A 412 -2.16 18.41 0.84
C TYR A 412 -3.45 17.68 1.20
N ARG A 413 -4.30 17.52 0.21
CA ARG A 413 -5.55 16.78 0.20
C ARG A 413 -5.45 15.77 -0.93
N PHE A 414 -5.99 14.60 -0.73
CA PHE A 414 -5.95 13.52 -1.71
C PHE A 414 -7.37 13.12 -2.09
N SER A 415 -7.55 12.69 -3.33
CA SER A 415 -8.79 12.06 -3.79
C SER A 415 -9.08 10.76 -3.04
N MET A 416 -8.03 10.07 -2.59
CA MET A 416 -8.11 8.77 -1.93
C MET A 416 -6.96 8.55 -0.95
N CYS A 417 -7.20 7.74 0.07
CA CYS A 417 -6.28 7.54 1.18
C CYS A 417 -5.33 6.36 0.91
N ARG A 418 -4.57 6.45 -0.19
CA ARG A 418 -3.80 5.33 -0.77
C ARG A 418 -2.28 5.41 -0.54
N SER A 419 -1.69 6.58 -0.49
CA SER A 419 -0.24 6.72 -0.19
C SER A 419 0.01 7.63 0.99
N VAL A 420 -0.96 8.47 1.32
CA VAL A 420 -0.89 9.49 2.36
C VAL A 420 -2.23 9.54 3.09
N GLY A 421 -2.20 9.49 4.41
CA GLY A 421 -3.42 9.54 5.20
C GLY A 421 -3.21 9.26 6.68
N LEU A 422 -4.21 9.68 7.46
CA LEU A 422 -4.38 9.33 8.86
C LEU A 422 -5.41 8.21 8.95
N GLU A 423 -5.05 7.08 9.54
CA GLU A 423 -5.97 6.00 9.88
C GLU A 423 -6.20 5.97 11.40
N ILE A 424 -7.47 5.99 11.81
CA ILE A 424 -7.89 5.86 13.20
C ILE A 424 -8.59 4.53 13.38
N ILE A 425 -8.03 3.65 14.19
CA ILE A 425 -8.62 2.36 14.57
C ILE A 425 -9.20 2.52 15.99
N PRO A 426 -10.54 2.71 16.09
CA PRO A 426 -11.21 2.90 17.38
C PRO A 426 -11.44 1.57 18.13
N THR A 427 -11.10 0.44 17.53
CA THR A 427 -11.36 -0.87 18.11
C THR A 427 -10.15 -1.42 18.84
N THR A 428 -10.40 -2.14 19.93
CA THR A 428 -9.38 -2.92 20.66
C THR A 428 -8.79 -4.03 19.79
N ASP A 429 -9.59 -4.60 18.89
CA ASP A 429 -9.09 -5.45 17.81
C ASP A 429 -8.58 -4.61 16.63
N THR A 430 -7.27 -4.64 16.40
CA THR A 430 -6.61 -3.85 15.35
C THR A 430 -6.32 -4.64 14.07
N ARG A 431 -7.00 -5.79 13.88
CA ARG A 431 -6.89 -6.60 12.66
C ARG A 431 -7.60 -5.99 11.45
N THR A 432 -8.68 -5.25 11.68
CA THR A 432 -9.43 -4.58 10.61
C THR A 432 -8.92 -3.17 10.37
N SER A 433 -9.01 -2.68 9.14
CA SER A 433 -8.66 -1.28 8.87
C SER A 433 -9.58 -0.31 9.60
N GLY A 434 -9.01 0.83 9.97
CA GLY A 434 -9.71 1.92 10.62
C GLY A 434 -10.39 2.90 9.67
N LEU A 435 -10.83 4.01 10.25
CA LEU A 435 -11.37 5.16 9.56
C LEU A 435 -10.21 5.98 8.97
N ARG A 436 -10.20 6.22 7.66
CA ARG A 436 -9.11 6.94 6.99
C ARG A 436 -9.49 8.37 6.60
N PHE A 437 -8.52 9.27 6.76
CA PHE A 437 -8.61 10.68 6.47
C PHE A 437 -7.39 11.12 5.66
N CYS A 438 -7.60 11.63 4.47
CA CYS A 438 -6.53 12.11 3.57
C CYS A 438 -6.92 13.42 2.88
N ALA A 439 -8.02 14.03 3.30
CA ALA A 439 -8.46 15.36 2.90
C ALA A 439 -8.97 16.08 4.15
N GLN A 440 -9.45 17.32 4.00
CA GLN A 440 -9.99 18.05 5.14
C GLN A 440 -11.16 17.28 5.75
N PRO A 441 -11.05 16.89 7.02
CA PRO A 441 -12.11 16.14 7.68
C PRO A 441 -13.33 17.03 7.92
N ASN A 442 -14.51 16.43 8.03
CA ASN A 442 -15.65 17.15 8.60
C ASN A 442 -15.41 17.31 10.11
N PRO A 443 -15.23 18.54 10.64
CA PRO A 443 -14.80 18.80 12.02
C PRO A 443 -15.83 18.37 13.09
N SER A 444 -17.02 17.94 12.68
CA SER A 444 -18.09 17.45 13.56
C SER A 444 -18.13 15.92 13.73
N THR A 445 -17.30 15.16 13.01
CA THR A 445 -17.37 13.69 13.06
C THR A 445 -16.62 13.15 14.28
N SER A 446 -17.36 12.81 15.32
CA SER A 446 -16.83 12.15 16.52
C SER A 446 -16.58 10.65 16.29
N ILE A 447 -15.43 10.18 16.75
CA ILE A 447 -14.97 8.80 16.69
C ILE A 447 -14.82 8.29 18.12
N VAL A 448 -15.63 7.31 18.52
CA VAL A 448 -15.61 6.75 19.88
C VAL A 448 -15.03 5.34 19.85
N SER A 449 -14.00 5.07 20.63
CA SER A 449 -13.37 3.75 20.73
C SER A 449 -14.29 2.71 21.37
N ASP A 450 -14.12 1.42 21.13
CA ASP A 450 -14.90 0.35 21.79
C ASP A 450 -14.38 0.00 23.20
N GLY A 451 -13.15 0.40 23.51
CA GLY A 451 -12.50 0.21 24.79
C GLY A 451 -11.65 1.40 25.18
N ASN A 452 -10.66 1.17 26.03
CA ASN A 452 -9.81 2.23 26.58
C ASN A 452 -8.55 2.50 25.74
N THR A 453 -8.46 2.00 24.51
CA THR A 453 -7.34 2.28 23.61
C THR A 453 -7.83 2.62 22.22
N MET A 454 -7.08 3.45 21.51
CA MET A 454 -7.33 3.82 20.12
C MET A 454 -5.99 4.01 19.42
N LEU A 455 -5.82 3.36 18.26
CA LEU A 455 -4.60 3.43 17.46
C LEU A 455 -4.77 4.50 16.38
N LEU A 456 -3.82 5.42 16.29
CA LEU A 456 -3.76 6.42 15.23
C LEU A 456 -2.48 6.18 14.43
N TRP A 457 -2.61 6.15 13.10
CA TRP A 457 -1.50 5.85 12.22
C TRP A 457 -1.47 6.84 11.06
N LEU A 458 -0.45 7.70 11.05
CA LEU A 458 -0.16 8.57 9.93
C LEU A 458 0.83 7.84 9.01
N TYR A 459 0.44 7.61 7.77
CA TYR A 459 1.33 7.13 6.73
C TYR A 459 1.53 8.25 5.70
N ARG A 460 2.75 8.38 5.22
CA ARG A 460 3.20 9.48 4.37
C ARG A 460 4.09 8.96 3.24
N ASP A 461 3.93 9.57 2.09
CA ASP A 461 4.88 9.52 0.99
C ASP A 461 5.93 10.61 1.23
N ALA A 462 7.20 10.32 0.96
CA ALA A 462 8.29 11.29 1.15
C ALA A 462 8.11 12.55 0.29
N ASN A 463 7.43 12.44 -0.86
CA ASN A 463 7.14 13.56 -1.74
C ASN A 463 6.00 14.45 -1.24
N TYR A 464 5.17 13.93 -0.33
CA TYR A 464 3.96 14.61 0.15
C TYR A 464 3.91 14.66 1.68
N PRO A 465 4.74 15.52 2.30
CA PRO A 465 4.71 15.69 3.75
C PRO A 465 3.34 16.25 4.18
N VAL A 466 2.69 15.54 5.11
CA VAL A 466 1.42 15.94 5.71
C VAL A 466 1.50 15.95 7.22
N SER A 467 0.62 16.73 7.84
CA SER A 467 0.33 16.71 9.26
C SER A 467 -1.18 16.63 9.47
N ALA A 468 -1.57 15.97 10.57
CA ALA A 468 -2.95 15.90 11.01
C ALA A 468 -3.04 16.34 12.47
N GLU A 469 -4.02 17.18 12.80
CA GLU A 469 -4.33 17.52 14.18
C GLU A 469 -5.53 16.70 14.64
N VAL A 470 -5.36 15.93 15.72
CA VAL A 470 -6.43 15.14 16.31
C VAL A 470 -6.62 15.56 17.76
N SER A 471 -7.87 15.85 18.11
CA SER A 471 -8.31 16.14 19.46
C SER A 471 -8.90 14.87 20.08
N PHE A 472 -8.51 14.51 21.31
CA PHE A 472 -9.04 13.32 22.00
C PHE A 472 -9.32 13.56 23.50
N ARG A 473 -10.32 12.86 24.04
CA ARG A 473 -10.71 12.84 25.47
C ARG A 473 -11.22 11.46 25.92
N ALA A 474 -11.22 11.19 27.23
CA ALA A 474 -11.62 9.91 27.84
C ALA A 474 -13.03 9.92 28.48
#